data_AF-A0A1M7IA77-F1
#
_entry.id   AF-A0A1M7IA77-F1
#
_cell.length_a   1.000
_cell.length_b   1.000
_cell.length_c   1.000
_cell.angle_alpha   90.00
_cell.angle_beta   90.00
_cell.angle_gamma   90.00
#
_symmetry.space_group_name_H-M   'P 1'
#
loop_
_entity.id
_entity.type
_entity.pdbx_description
1 polymer ?
#
loop_
_entity_poly.entity_id
_entity_poly.type
_entity_poly.pdbx_seq_one_letter_code
_entity_poly.pdbx_strand_id
1 'polypeptide(L)'
;MLKIFVAVFCIASSPIWARIISFQQSGETSIGFKYKPALPPSTYDLDPLIIISQNVNQKGLVAIKGNFQKPATTGDVKVTIKYKDIQNNWIPIWCKTFAGNYEYNKDLTANFELPASALNAQSVKIELSSNENIPNWQSVVWNKSISHYKYSDYVYGNCDLNENRSFTNSATEECAVSCFTINSRAVSDFADWSKAPNSYIFTGKDKKTNADVDGLYIPVKKAYKMWNTNPLMGGSPIPAGTVTADVYWEDIHGLIKSGDNYSLEIIGSGEDAKIKVPINKTKEGNAVIAYKVNGEIYWSWHVWVTDDPTNGSTYKSFDGVKRQRTDGTVELIPDADWGWMDRNLGALGNTITGTDYNKNGGLLYQWGRKDPIPPLAYKGNDFYEASGSVGRIRHKHSRNMANGSQRIDNLIKTVTLSNATVINNLRLSIKNPLSLIYVNKDDNSGQALYNNNANLQVNWFGNSATLPPNRLSELNLWSDNSKGFITSGDYNSDNSANPYRDKSSFDPCPNGWRIPSVLVSNLGNGSYIDDLRVDFSPFGIKNNISKNIFEANKYHIIKPNDNNTPDFMKGFKIYNNVGVDLSNVGG
;
A
#
# COMPACT_ATOMS: atom_id res chain seq x y z
N MET A 1 -69.70 -2.66 36.86
CA MET A 1 -69.63 -1.67 35.77
C MET A 1 -69.22 -2.48 34.53
N LEU A 2 -70.11 -2.97 33.65
CA LEU A 2 -71.27 -2.34 32.97
C LEU A 2 -70.75 -1.18 32.09
N LYS A 3 -70.85 -1.13 30.75
CA LYS A 3 -71.59 -1.83 29.65
C LYS A 3 -70.63 -1.98 28.42
N ILE A 4 -70.82 -2.67 27.28
CA ILE A 4 -71.82 -3.60 26.65
C ILE A 4 -71.05 -4.38 25.52
N PHE A 5 -71.33 -5.67 25.18
CA PHE A 5 -72.12 -6.20 24.02
C PHE A 5 -71.91 -5.50 22.64
N VAL A 6 -72.02 -6.12 21.46
CA VAL A 6 -72.76 -7.32 20.97
C VAL A 6 -71.89 -8.15 19.99
N ALA A 7 -72.20 -9.45 19.80
CA ALA A 7 -71.67 -10.31 18.74
C ALA A 7 -72.80 -10.89 17.86
N VAL A 8 -72.50 -11.30 16.62
CA VAL A 8 -73.42 -12.09 15.78
C VAL A 8 -72.65 -13.25 15.12
N PHE A 9 -73.11 -14.47 15.38
CA PHE A 9 -72.76 -15.68 14.63
C PHE A 9 -73.88 -15.93 13.60
N CYS A 10 -73.55 -16.38 12.39
CA CYS A 10 -74.54 -16.92 11.45
C CYS A 10 -74.00 -18.20 10.80
N ILE A 11 -74.37 -19.35 11.38
CA ILE A 11 -74.36 -20.64 10.68
C ILE A 11 -75.80 -20.88 10.21
N ALA A 12 -75.98 -21.16 8.93
CA ALA A 12 -77.20 -21.77 8.38
C ALA A 12 -76.81 -23.10 7.74
N SER A 13 -77.65 -24.13 7.88
CA SER A 13 -77.30 -25.50 7.51
C SER A 13 -78.47 -26.26 6.91
N SER A 14 -78.15 -27.30 6.12
CA SER A 14 -79.06 -28.26 5.48
C SER A 14 -79.94 -27.72 4.33
N PRO A 15 -80.46 -28.58 3.42
CA PRO A 15 -80.29 -30.04 3.34
C PRO A 15 -79.48 -30.52 2.13
N ILE A 16 -79.16 -31.82 2.15
CA ILE A 16 -78.52 -32.58 1.07
C ILE A 16 -79.63 -33.25 0.24
N TRP A 17 -79.50 -33.33 -1.10
CA TRP A 17 -79.66 -34.56 -1.89
C TRP A 17 -79.28 -34.33 -3.37
N ALA A 18 -79.12 -35.41 -4.14
CA ALA A 18 -78.39 -35.41 -5.41
C ALA A 18 -79.17 -36.06 -6.58
N ARG A 19 -78.80 -35.70 -7.83
CA ARG A 19 -78.37 -36.67 -8.86
C ARG A 19 -77.80 -36.04 -10.15
N ILE A 20 -76.59 -36.49 -10.49
CA ILE A 20 -76.07 -36.89 -11.82
C ILE A 20 -76.61 -36.16 -13.07
N ILE A 21 -75.73 -35.37 -13.73
CA ILE A 21 -75.59 -35.32 -15.19
C ILE A 21 -74.08 -35.36 -15.53
N SER A 22 -73.70 -35.91 -16.68
CA SER A 22 -72.33 -36.08 -17.17
C SER A 22 -71.62 -34.75 -17.53
N PHE A 23 -70.34 -34.62 -17.16
CA PHE A 23 -69.47 -33.55 -17.63
C PHE A 23 -68.88 -33.86 -19.02
N GLN A 24 -69.05 -32.94 -19.98
CA GLN A 24 -68.14 -32.86 -21.13
C GLN A 24 -68.04 -31.44 -21.71
N GLN A 25 -66.91 -30.78 -21.43
CA GLN A 25 -66.30 -29.61 -22.10
C GLN A 25 -67.13 -28.33 -22.41
N SER A 26 -66.66 -27.22 -21.81
CA SER A 26 -66.73 -25.86 -22.37
C SER A 26 -65.39 -25.16 -22.08
N GLY A 27 -64.87 -24.37 -23.03
CA GLY A 27 -63.46 -23.96 -23.04
C GLY A 27 -63.02 -23.03 -21.90
N GLU A 28 -61.81 -23.26 -21.38
CA GLU A 28 -61.14 -22.39 -20.41
C GLU A 28 -60.52 -21.15 -21.09
N THR A 29 -60.79 -19.96 -20.56
CA THR A 29 -60.09 -18.73 -20.97
C THR A 29 -58.70 -18.67 -20.34
N SER A 30 -57.66 -18.51 -21.15
CA SER A 30 -56.27 -18.49 -20.68
C SER A 30 -55.97 -17.30 -19.77
N ILE A 31 -55.76 -17.55 -18.47
CA ILE A 31 -55.18 -16.58 -17.53
C ILE A 31 -53.68 -16.48 -17.84
N GLY A 32 -53.32 -15.53 -18.71
CA GLY A 32 -51.95 -15.35 -19.16
C GLY A 32 -51.02 -14.90 -18.03
N PHE A 33 -50.22 -15.84 -17.50
CA PHE A 33 -49.06 -15.53 -16.66
C PHE A 33 -48.08 -14.68 -17.46
N LYS A 34 -48.08 -13.37 -17.21
CA LYS A 34 -47.04 -12.46 -17.70
C LYS A 34 -45.72 -12.83 -17.03
N TYR A 35 -44.90 -13.62 -17.72
CA TYR A 35 -43.46 -13.68 -17.46
C TYR A 35 -42.92 -12.25 -17.50
N LYS A 36 -42.62 -11.67 -16.34
CA LYS A 36 -41.66 -10.58 -16.27
C LYS A 36 -40.31 -11.19 -16.72
N PRO A 37 -39.59 -10.58 -17.67
CA PRO A 37 -38.19 -10.90 -17.85
C PRO A 37 -37.47 -10.74 -16.50
N ALA A 38 -36.57 -11.67 -16.17
CA ALA A 38 -35.65 -11.44 -15.07
C ALA A 38 -34.87 -10.14 -15.38
N LEU A 39 -34.73 -9.26 -14.39
CA LEU A 39 -33.82 -8.14 -14.53
C LEU A 39 -32.40 -8.71 -14.73
N PRO A 40 -31.58 -8.13 -15.63
CA PRO A 40 -30.19 -8.54 -15.73
C PRO A 40 -29.52 -8.31 -14.36
N PRO A 41 -28.76 -9.28 -13.84
CA PRO A 41 -28.21 -9.18 -12.50
C PRO A 41 -27.32 -7.94 -12.39
N SER A 42 -27.45 -7.20 -11.29
CA SER A 42 -26.56 -6.07 -11.01
C SER A 42 -25.17 -6.61 -10.71
N THR A 43 -24.12 -6.02 -11.30
CA THR A 43 -22.74 -6.49 -11.19
C THR A 43 -21.78 -5.38 -10.78
N TYR A 44 -20.68 -5.77 -10.13
CA TYR A 44 -19.64 -4.85 -9.67
C TYR A 44 -18.29 -5.57 -9.59
N ASP A 45 -17.26 -5.07 -10.27
CA ASP A 45 -15.91 -5.62 -10.17
C ASP A 45 -15.23 -5.15 -8.88
N LEU A 46 -15.11 -6.08 -7.92
CA LEU A 46 -14.40 -5.87 -6.65
C LEU A 46 -12.88 -5.78 -6.89
N ASP A 47 -12.37 -6.58 -7.83
CA ASP A 47 -10.99 -6.54 -8.30
C ASP A 47 -10.98 -6.76 -9.83
N PRO A 48 -11.00 -5.68 -10.65
CA PRO A 48 -11.20 -5.80 -12.10
C PRO A 48 -10.03 -6.45 -12.85
N LEU A 49 -8.81 -6.44 -12.29
CA LEU A 49 -7.65 -7.13 -12.87
C LEU A 49 -6.57 -7.48 -11.83
N ILE A 50 -6.37 -8.78 -11.67
CA ILE A 50 -5.28 -9.45 -10.96
C ILE A 50 -4.43 -10.16 -12.03
N ILE A 51 -3.10 -10.05 -11.95
CA ILE A 51 -2.17 -10.76 -12.85
C ILE A 51 -1.43 -11.82 -12.04
N ILE A 52 -1.66 -13.09 -12.37
CA ILE A 52 -0.94 -14.23 -11.79
C ILE A 52 0.19 -14.61 -12.75
N SER A 53 1.43 -14.65 -12.26
CA SER A 53 2.56 -15.21 -13.02
C SER A 53 2.63 -16.72 -12.81
N GLN A 54 2.81 -17.49 -13.88
CA GLN A 54 2.71 -18.96 -13.87
C GLN A 54 3.71 -19.57 -14.85
N ASN A 55 4.18 -20.79 -14.56
CA ASN A 55 5.06 -21.53 -15.47
C ASN A 55 4.32 -21.86 -16.78
N VAL A 56 4.94 -21.54 -17.92
CA VAL A 56 4.41 -21.85 -19.26
C VAL A 56 4.14 -23.35 -19.42
N ASN A 57 2.99 -23.69 -20.00
CA ASN A 57 2.47 -25.04 -20.22
C ASN A 57 2.31 -25.90 -18.95
N GLN A 58 2.32 -25.29 -17.75
CA GLN A 58 1.99 -25.94 -16.48
C GLN A 58 0.76 -25.29 -15.86
N LYS A 59 0.02 -26.04 -15.03
CA LYS A 59 -1.07 -25.49 -14.20
C LYS A 59 -0.55 -24.76 -12.96
N GLY A 60 -1.41 -24.01 -12.28
CA GLY A 60 -1.06 -23.23 -11.09
C GLY A 60 -2.20 -23.12 -10.10
N LEU A 61 -1.95 -23.41 -8.82
CA LEU A 61 -2.94 -23.23 -7.75
C LEU A 61 -2.90 -21.78 -7.30
N VAL A 62 -4.04 -21.10 -7.36
CA VAL A 62 -4.24 -19.80 -6.72
C VAL A 62 -5.07 -20.01 -5.45
N ALA A 63 -4.61 -19.42 -4.36
CA ALA A 63 -5.34 -19.34 -3.09
C ALA A 63 -5.55 -17.88 -2.72
N ILE A 64 -6.81 -17.45 -2.60
CA ILE A 64 -7.19 -16.11 -2.15
C ILE A 64 -7.82 -16.24 -0.77
N LYS A 65 -7.15 -15.73 0.28
CA LYS A 65 -7.57 -15.84 1.69
C LYS A 65 -7.67 -14.47 2.34
N GLY A 66 -8.74 -14.23 3.07
CA GLY A 66 -8.77 -13.17 4.09
C GLY A 66 -10.19 -12.74 4.47
N ASN A 67 -10.28 -11.76 5.35
CA ASN A 67 -11.54 -11.29 5.91
C ASN A 67 -12.45 -10.66 4.84
N PHE A 68 -13.59 -11.31 4.59
CA PHE A 68 -14.64 -10.85 3.68
C PHE A 68 -15.77 -10.21 4.48
N GLN A 69 -16.14 -8.99 4.08
CA GLN A 69 -17.10 -8.13 4.75
C GLN A 69 -18.24 -7.82 3.77
N LYS A 70 -19.46 -8.28 4.08
CA LYS A 70 -20.70 -7.99 3.37
C LYS A 70 -21.75 -7.55 4.41
N PRO A 71 -22.17 -6.28 4.45
CA PRO A 71 -23.32 -5.86 5.28
C PRO A 71 -24.61 -6.48 4.74
N ALA A 72 -25.75 -6.25 5.41
CA ALA A 72 -27.04 -6.62 4.87
C ALA A 72 -27.30 -5.93 3.51
N THR A 73 -27.84 -6.68 2.55
CA THR A 73 -28.07 -6.24 1.16
C THR A 73 -29.49 -6.58 0.71
N THR A 74 -30.01 -5.82 -0.26
CA THR A 74 -31.38 -5.98 -0.82
C THR A 74 -31.61 -7.35 -1.46
N GLY A 75 -30.56 -7.99 -1.97
CA GLY A 75 -30.56 -9.38 -2.41
C GLY A 75 -29.23 -10.08 -2.12
N ASP A 76 -29.16 -11.35 -2.51
CA ASP A 76 -27.98 -12.21 -2.34
C ASP A 76 -26.79 -11.71 -3.16
N VAL A 77 -25.58 -11.87 -2.63
CA VAL A 77 -24.33 -11.50 -3.30
C VAL A 77 -23.58 -12.77 -3.72
N LYS A 78 -23.49 -13.01 -5.03
CA LYS A 78 -22.64 -14.05 -5.63
C LYS A 78 -21.28 -13.44 -5.98
N VAL A 79 -20.26 -13.82 -5.22
CA VAL A 79 -18.84 -13.56 -5.54
C VAL A 79 -18.41 -14.56 -6.60
N THR A 80 -17.87 -14.10 -7.72
CA THR A 80 -17.38 -14.93 -8.83
C THR A 80 -15.96 -14.52 -9.21
N ILE A 81 -15.03 -15.46 -9.16
CA ILE A 81 -13.67 -15.30 -9.66
C ILE A 81 -13.63 -15.83 -11.09
N LYS A 82 -13.11 -15.03 -12.02
CA LYS A 82 -13.00 -15.36 -13.44
C LYS A 82 -11.54 -15.24 -13.90
N TYR A 83 -11.12 -16.07 -14.84
CA TYR A 83 -9.84 -15.92 -15.55
C TYR A 83 -10.07 -15.63 -17.03
N LYS A 84 -9.04 -15.18 -17.74
CA LYS A 84 -9.11 -15.04 -19.21
C LYS A 84 -8.65 -16.31 -19.93
N ASP A 85 -9.49 -16.80 -20.85
CA ASP A 85 -9.11 -17.85 -21.80
C ASP A 85 -8.18 -17.33 -22.92
N ILE A 86 -7.73 -18.23 -23.79
CA ILE A 86 -6.88 -17.90 -24.94
C ILE A 86 -7.61 -17.14 -26.05
N GLN A 87 -8.94 -17.05 -25.97
CA GLN A 87 -9.82 -16.23 -26.81
C GLN A 87 -10.16 -14.87 -26.15
N ASN A 88 -9.53 -14.53 -25.01
CA ASN A 88 -9.70 -13.29 -24.25
C ASN A 88 -11.09 -13.11 -23.58
N ASN A 89 -11.89 -14.17 -23.45
CA ASN A 89 -13.16 -14.19 -22.70
C ASN A 89 -12.93 -14.38 -21.20
N TRP A 90 -13.84 -13.86 -20.37
CA TRP A 90 -13.83 -14.08 -18.91
C TRP A 90 -14.59 -15.35 -18.52
N ILE A 91 -13.88 -16.42 -18.20
CA ILE A 91 -14.43 -17.72 -17.80
C ILE A 91 -14.47 -17.84 -16.26
N PRO A 92 -15.62 -18.16 -15.63
CA PRO A 92 -15.69 -18.46 -14.20
C PRO A 92 -14.83 -19.66 -13.81
N ILE A 93 -14.20 -19.59 -12.63
CA ILE A 93 -13.37 -20.68 -12.11
C ILE A 93 -13.61 -20.98 -10.62
N TRP A 94 -14.23 -20.04 -9.89
CA TRP A 94 -14.70 -20.23 -8.52
C TRP A 94 -15.84 -19.26 -8.25
N CYS A 95 -16.88 -19.67 -7.51
CA CYS A 95 -17.88 -18.72 -7.00
C CYS A 95 -18.52 -19.18 -5.70
N LYS A 96 -19.11 -18.23 -4.97
CA LYS A 96 -19.87 -18.47 -3.74
C LYS A 96 -20.95 -17.40 -3.55
N THR A 97 -22.16 -17.83 -3.21
CA THR A 97 -23.29 -16.96 -2.90
C THR A 97 -23.43 -16.75 -1.39
N PHE A 98 -23.75 -15.52 -1.00
CA PHE A 98 -23.99 -15.10 0.37
C PHE A 98 -25.39 -14.49 0.48
N ALA A 99 -26.20 -15.00 1.41
CA ALA A 99 -27.57 -14.54 1.63
C ALA A 99 -27.62 -13.02 1.92
N GLY A 100 -28.55 -12.31 1.26
CA GLY A 100 -28.62 -10.86 1.30
C GLY A 100 -28.97 -10.31 2.68
N ASN A 101 -29.96 -10.91 3.31
CA ASN A 101 -30.57 -10.52 4.58
C ASN A 101 -29.68 -10.73 5.82
N TYR A 102 -28.48 -11.29 5.68
CA TYR A 102 -27.51 -11.46 6.76
C TYR A 102 -26.23 -10.68 6.49
N GLU A 103 -25.60 -10.22 7.57
CA GLU A 103 -24.22 -9.73 7.52
C GLU A 103 -23.23 -10.90 7.51
N TYR A 104 -22.11 -10.72 6.81
CA TYR A 104 -20.99 -11.65 6.82
C TYR A 104 -19.70 -10.86 7.08
N ASN A 105 -19.03 -11.16 8.19
CA ASN A 105 -17.71 -10.62 8.54
C ASN A 105 -16.86 -11.75 9.11
N LYS A 106 -16.30 -12.58 8.21
CA LYS A 106 -15.50 -13.76 8.52
C LYS A 106 -14.46 -13.97 7.42
N ASP A 107 -13.45 -14.79 7.70
CA ASP A 107 -12.48 -15.17 6.68
C ASP A 107 -13.12 -16.01 5.58
N LEU A 108 -12.82 -15.62 4.34
CA LEU A 108 -13.17 -16.34 3.14
C LEU A 108 -11.88 -16.84 2.48
N THR A 109 -11.89 -18.11 2.08
CA THR A 109 -10.86 -18.73 1.27
C THR A 109 -11.47 -19.19 -0.06
N ALA A 110 -10.86 -18.81 -1.17
CA ALA A 110 -11.15 -19.31 -2.50
C ALA A 110 -9.88 -19.95 -3.08
N ASN A 111 -9.94 -21.26 -3.30
CA ASN A 111 -8.86 -22.02 -3.92
C ASN A 111 -9.32 -22.48 -5.31
N PHE A 112 -8.48 -22.27 -6.33
CA PHE A 112 -8.77 -22.69 -7.70
C PHE A 112 -7.47 -22.94 -8.48
N GLU A 113 -7.52 -23.87 -9.42
CA GLU A 113 -6.38 -24.21 -10.28
C GLU A 113 -6.53 -23.53 -11.63
N LEU A 114 -5.66 -22.57 -11.95
CA LEU A 114 -5.56 -22.00 -13.28
C LEU A 114 -5.06 -23.06 -14.28
N PRO A 115 -5.66 -23.12 -15.49
CA PRO A 115 -5.27 -24.09 -16.50
C PRO A 115 -3.85 -23.83 -17.01
N ALA A 116 -3.27 -24.81 -17.71
CA ALA A 116 -2.01 -24.62 -18.41
C ALA A 116 -2.16 -23.58 -19.53
N SER A 117 -1.21 -22.65 -19.63
CA SER A 117 -1.22 -21.57 -20.62
C SER A 117 0.12 -21.46 -21.34
N ALA A 118 0.08 -21.09 -22.62
CA ALA A 118 1.28 -20.75 -23.38
C ALA A 118 1.91 -19.40 -22.95
N LEU A 119 1.21 -18.60 -22.14
CA LEU A 119 1.67 -17.34 -21.58
C LEU A 119 2.20 -17.54 -20.14
N ASN A 120 3.25 -16.79 -19.78
CA ASN A 120 3.81 -16.77 -18.43
C ASN A 120 2.98 -15.96 -17.42
N ALA A 121 1.87 -15.36 -17.86
CA ALA A 121 0.97 -14.56 -17.06
C ALA A 121 -0.50 -14.81 -17.44
N GLN A 122 -1.38 -14.92 -16.44
CA GLN A 122 -2.82 -15.03 -16.61
C GLN A 122 -3.55 -13.86 -15.94
N SER A 123 -4.60 -13.38 -16.61
CA SER A 123 -5.51 -12.37 -16.07
C SER A 123 -6.62 -13.04 -15.27
N VAL A 124 -6.83 -12.60 -14.04
CA VAL A 124 -7.91 -13.01 -13.14
C VAL A 124 -8.69 -11.76 -12.71
N LYS A 125 -9.99 -11.86 -12.41
CA LYS A 125 -10.77 -10.80 -11.78
C LYS A 125 -11.75 -11.35 -10.74
N ILE A 126 -12.19 -10.50 -9.81
CA ILE A 126 -13.24 -10.82 -8.83
C ILE A 126 -14.44 -9.90 -9.08
N GLU A 127 -15.56 -10.53 -9.44
CA GLU A 127 -16.82 -9.89 -9.81
C GLU A 127 -17.88 -10.24 -8.76
N LEU A 128 -18.61 -9.25 -8.27
CA LEU A 128 -19.82 -9.41 -7.48
C LEU A 128 -21.05 -9.34 -8.40
N SER A 129 -22.07 -10.12 -8.08
CA SER A 129 -23.34 -10.12 -8.81
C SER A 129 -24.53 -10.36 -7.88
N SER A 130 -25.70 -9.80 -8.21
CA SER A 130 -26.97 -10.06 -7.53
C SER A 130 -28.15 -10.03 -8.50
N ASN A 131 -29.16 -10.84 -8.26
CA ASN A 131 -30.42 -10.79 -9.02
C ASN A 131 -31.28 -9.56 -8.68
N GLU A 132 -30.97 -8.89 -7.56
CA GLU A 132 -31.57 -7.61 -7.17
C GLU A 132 -30.65 -6.43 -7.50
N ASN A 133 -31.19 -5.21 -7.43
CA ASN A 133 -30.37 -4.01 -7.51
C ASN A 133 -29.75 -3.68 -6.14
N ILE A 134 -28.42 -3.77 -6.03
CA ILE A 134 -27.67 -3.39 -4.83
C ILE A 134 -26.99 -2.04 -5.08
N PRO A 135 -27.42 -0.93 -4.44
CA PRO A 135 -26.86 0.40 -4.71
C PRO A 135 -25.51 0.66 -4.01
N ASN A 136 -25.17 -0.14 -2.99
CA ASN A 136 -24.08 0.09 -2.04
C ASN A 136 -22.93 -0.92 -2.18
N TRP A 137 -22.63 -1.40 -3.39
CA TRP A 137 -21.59 -2.40 -3.67
C TRP A 137 -20.22 -2.10 -3.03
N GLN A 138 -19.86 -0.82 -2.89
CA GLN A 138 -18.60 -0.35 -2.30
C GLN A 138 -18.47 -0.68 -0.81
N SER A 139 -19.58 -1.06 -0.15
CA SER A 139 -19.58 -1.55 1.24
C SER A 139 -19.28 -3.05 1.37
N VAL A 140 -19.21 -3.78 0.25
CA VAL A 140 -18.71 -5.17 0.22
C VAL A 140 -17.21 -5.15 -0.03
N VAL A 141 -16.42 -5.64 0.91
CA VAL A 141 -14.95 -5.52 0.93
C VAL A 141 -14.29 -6.87 1.19
N TRP A 142 -13.20 -7.19 0.48
CA TRP A 142 -12.37 -8.37 0.77
C TRP A 142 -10.93 -7.97 1.08
N ASN A 143 -10.60 -7.96 2.37
CA ASN A 143 -9.25 -7.74 2.88
C ASN A 143 -8.46 -9.04 2.75
N LYS A 144 -7.93 -9.29 1.55
CA LYS A 144 -7.38 -10.58 1.10
C LYS A 144 -5.88 -10.53 0.80
N SER A 145 -5.22 -11.65 1.03
CA SER A 145 -3.97 -12.04 0.38
C SER A 145 -4.24 -12.93 -0.83
N ILE A 146 -3.27 -13.00 -1.73
CA ILE A 146 -3.25 -13.88 -2.90
C ILE A 146 -1.94 -14.65 -2.86
N SER A 147 -2.00 -15.97 -2.95
CA SER A 147 -0.87 -16.86 -3.15
C SER A 147 -1.03 -17.59 -4.49
N HIS A 148 0.09 -17.92 -5.12
CA HIS A 148 0.16 -18.85 -6.25
C HIS A 148 1.22 -19.90 -5.97
N TYR A 149 0.97 -21.14 -6.40
CA TYR A 149 1.85 -22.28 -6.21
C TYR A 149 1.97 -23.05 -7.53
N LYS A 150 3.16 -23.54 -7.85
CA LYS A 150 3.41 -24.30 -9.09
C LYS A 150 2.83 -25.70 -8.97
N TYR A 151 2.60 -26.39 -10.09
CA TYR A 151 2.05 -27.74 -10.12
C TYR A 151 2.83 -28.80 -9.28
N SER A 152 4.11 -28.55 -8.95
CA SER A 152 4.92 -29.36 -8.04
C SER A 152 4.63 -29.13 -6.54
N ASP A 153 3.94 -28.05 -6.21
CA ASP A 153 3.92 -27.43 -4.89
C ASP A 153 2.59 -27.65 -4.15
N TYR A 154 1.64 -28.35 -4.79
CA TYR A 154 0.36 -28.78 -4.24
C TYR A 154 -0.06 -30.14 -4.79
N VAL A 155 -1.06 -30.74 -4.15
CA VAL A 155 -1.81 -31.90 -4.64
C VAL A 155 -3.31 -31.64 -4.48
N TYR A 156 -4.16 -32.33 -5.27
CA TYR A 156 -5.59 -32.34 -4.98
C TYR A 156 -5.85 -32.99 -3.61
N GLY A 157 -6.73 -32.36 -2.83
CA GLY A 157 -7.12 -32.82 -1.49
C GLY A 157 -8.63 -33.01 -1.39
N ASN A 158 -9.08 -33.65 -0.31
CA ASN A 158 -10.50 -33.81 -0.03
C ASN A 158 -11.08 -32.53 0.59
N CYS A 159 -12.32 -32.19 0.25
CA CYS A 159 -13.09 -31.15 0.94
C CYS A 159 -14.02 -31.79 1.98
N ASP A 160 -13.94 -31.35 3.24
CA ASP A 160 -15.09 -31.43 4.15
C ASP A 160 -15.94 -30.17 4.00
N LEU A 161 -17.22 -30.33 3.65
CA LEU A 161 -18.17 -29.24 3.44
C LEU A 161 -19.40 -29.44 4.33
N ASN A 162 -19.18 -29.22 5.63
CA ASN A 162 -20.12 -29.42 6.74
C ASN A 162 -20.48 -30.90 7.00
N GLU A 163 -21.16 -31.12 8.13
CA GLU A 163 -21.39 -32.44 8.69
C GLU A 163 -22.26 -33.34 7.79
N ASN A 164 -21.78 -34.56 7.53
CA ASN A 164 -22.55 -35.70 7.00
C ASN A 164 -23.07 -35.64 5.54
N ARG A 165 -22.25 -35.21 4.57
CA ARG A 165 -22.33 -35.79 3.21
C ARG A 165 -21.07 -35.61 2.34
N SER A 166 -20.52 -36.71 1.84
CA SER A 166 -19.50 -36.72 0.79
C SER A 166 -20.12 -36.73 -0.61
N PHE A 167 -19.49 -36.05 -1.57
CA PHE A 167 -19.94 -35.96 -2.96
C PHE A 167 -18.77 -36.18 -3.93
N THR A 168 -18.96 -37.06 -4.92
CA THR A 168 -18.18 -37.04 -6.17
C THR A 168 -18.95 -36.21 -7.18
N ASN A 169 -18.51 -34.98 -7.47
CA ASN A 169 -19.28 -34.09 -8.33
C ASN A 169 -19.21 -34.53 -9.81
N SER A 170 -20.32 -34.35 -10.53
CA SER A 170 -20.39 -34.51 -11.99
C SER A 170 -20.25 -33.14 -12.64
N ALA A 171 -19.56 -33.06 -13.79
CA ALA A 171 -19.06 -31.81 -14.34
C ALA A 171 -20.13 -30.93 -15.04
N THR A 172 -21.12 -30.45 -14.29
CA THR A 172 -22.28 -29.68 -14.82
C THR A 172 -22.67 -28.44 -14.00
N GLU A 173 -21.75 -27.88 -13.21
CA GLU A 173 -21.97 -26.63 -12.46
C GLU A 173 -21.04 -25.50 -12.93
N GLU A 174 -21.52 -24.25 -12.79
CA GLU A 174 -20.89 -23.02 -13.31
C GLU A 174 -19.51 -22.69 -12.71
N CYS A 175 -19.18 -23.29 -11.55
CA CYS A 175 -17.94 -23.07 -10.81
C CYS A 175 -17.49 -24.39 -10.15
N ALA A 176 -16.44 -25.02 -10.67
CA ALA A 176 -15.94 -26.28 -10.10
C ALA A 176 -15.24 -26.06 -8.75
N VAL A 177 -15.69 -26.75 -7.70
CA VAL A 177 -15.04 -26.72 -6.38
C VAL A 177 -14.04 -27.88 -6.27
N SER A 178 -12.76 -27.57 -6.33
CA SER A 178 -11.65 -28.50 -6.07
C SER A 178 -10.94 -28.09 -4.78
N CYS A 179 -10.65 -29.04 -3.89
CA CYS A 179 -9.76 -28.82 -2.77
C CYS A 179 -8.32 -29.20 -3.12
N PHE A 180 -7.39 -28.53 -2.45
CA PHE A 180 -5.96 -28.65 -2.67
C PHE A 180 -5.22 -28.62 -1.34
N THR A 181 -4.22 -29.49 -1.20
CA THR A 181 -3.28 -29.47 -0.08
C THR A 181 -1.97 -28.90 -0.59
N ILE A 182 -1.50 -27.82 0.02
CA ILE A 182 -0.19 -27.21 -0.28
C ILE A 182 0.90 -28.10 0.32
N ASN A 183 1.93 -28.42 -0.46
CA ASN A 183 3.00 -29.31 -0.04
C ASN A 183 3.85 -28.67 1.08
N SER A 184 4.33 -29.48 2.03
CA SER A 184 5.18 -28.98 3.10
C SER A 184 6.45 -28.32 2.53
N ARG A 185 6.75 -27.11 3.01
CA ARG A 185 7.81 -26.19 2.50
C ARG A 185 7.53 -25.51 1.16
N ALA A 186 6.36 -25.67 0.54
CA ALA A 186 5.97 -24.84 -0.60
C ALA A 186 5.86 -23.37 -0.19
N VAL A 187 6.46 -22.48 -0.99
CA VAL A 187 6.42 -21.02 -0.80
C VAL A 187 5.71 -20.44 -2.02
N SER A 188 4.78 -19.50 -1.78
CA SER A 188 4.06 -18.84 -2.87
C SER A 188 5.03 -18.11 -3.80
N ASP A 189 4.94 -18.35 -5.10
CA ASP A 189 5.69 -17.60 -6.12
C ASP A 189 4.89 -16.43 -6.71
N PHE A 190 3.64 -16.22 -6.27
CA PHE A 190 2.96 -14.94 -6.45
C PHE A 190 3.72 -13.82 -5.72
N ALA A 191 4.11 -12.81 -6.47
CA ALA A 191 4.70 -11.57 -5.96
C ALA A 191 3.87 -10.37 -6.41
N ASP A 192 3.29 -9.63 -5.46
CA ASP A 192 2.71 -8.32 -5.80
C ASP A 192 3.82 -7.31 -6.09
N TRP A 193 4.11 -7.12 -7.37
CA TRP A 193 5.07 -6.14 -7.86
C TRP A 193 4.74 -4.69 -7.48
N SER A 194 3.55 -4.38 -6.96
CA SER A 194 3.26 -3.08 -6.34
C SER A 194 4.05 -2.86 -5.04
N LYS A 195 4.40 -3.95 -4.33
CA LYS A 195 5.14 -3.96 -3.05
C LYS A 195 6.65 -4.09 -3.21
N ALA A 196 7.14 -4.38 -4.41
CA ALA A 196 8.58 -4.41 -4.70
C ALA A 196 9.24 -3.08 -4.29
N PRO A 197 10.53 -3.08 -3.90
CA PRO A 197 11.14 -1.92 -3.24
C PRO A 197 11.25 -0.69 -4.15
N ASN A 198 11.26 0.50 -3.52
CA ASN A 198 11.61 1.77 -4.18
C ASN A 198 13.10 2.12 -4.00
N SER A 199 13.79 1.48 -3.06
CA SER A 199 15.23 1.66 -2.84
C SER A 199 15.97 0.34 -2.59
N TYR A 200 17.27 0.34 -2.92
CA TYR A 200 18.16 -0.81 -2.79
C TYR A 200 19.40 -0.42 -1.98
N ILE A 201 19.65 -1.13 -0.87
CA ILE A 201 20.94 -1.10 -0.16
C ILE A 201 21.91 -2.02 -0.89
N PHE A 202 23.11 -1.54 -1.16
CA PHE A 202 24.22 -2.29 -1.76
C PHE A 202 25.48 -2.21 -0.90
N THR A 203 25.87 -3.35 -0.31
CA THR A 203 27.03 -3.52 0.57
C THR A 203 28.22 -4.20 -0.13
N GLY A 204 28.20 -4.31 -1.47
CA GLY A 204 29.15 -5.10 -2.24
C GLY A 204 28.95 -6.62 -2.18
N LYS A 205 28.00 -7.12 -1.37
CA LYS A 205 27.65 -8.54 -1.20
C LYS A 205 26.24 -8.87 -1.69
N ASP A 206 26.05 -10.07 -2.22
CA ASP A 206 24.72 -10.62 -2.47
C ASP A 206 24.04 -11.05 -1.16
N LYS A 207 22.79 -10.64 -0.96
CA LYS A 207 22.05 -10.82 0.31
C LYS A 207 21.62 -12.26 0.62
N LYS A 208 21.83 -13.23 -0.29
CA LYS A 208 21.47 -14.65 -0.09
C LYS A 208 22.67 -15.56 0.02
N THR A 209 23.75 -15.24 -0.69
CA THR A 209 24.95 -16.08 -0.82
C THR A 209 26.17 -15.49 -0.12
N ASN A 210 26.13 -14.22 0.28
CA ASN A 210 27.26 -13.44 0.79
C ASN A 210 28.47 -13.38 -0.17
N ALA A 211 28.27 -13.72 -1.45
CA ALA A 211 29.28 -13.61 -2.48
C ALA A 211 29.52 -12.14 -2.87
N ASP A 212 30.73 -11.81 -3.27
CA ASP A 212 31.06 -10.50 -3.82
C ASP A 212 30.33 -10.26 -5.15
N VAL A 213 29.73 -9.08 -5.28
CA VAL A 213 29.04 -8.63 -6.48
C VAL A 213 29.49 -7.23 -6.86
N ASP A 214 29.56 -6.93 -8.16
CA ASP A 214 30.00 -5.63 -8.69
C ASP A 214 28.85 -4.70 -9.09
N GLY A 215 27.62 -5.01 -8.66
CA GLY A 215 26.42 -4.25 -8.97
C GLY A 215 25.14 -5.00 -8.62
N LEU A 216 24.01 -4.45 -9.05
CA LEU A 216 22.68 -4.99 -8.82
C LEU A 216 21.81 -4.95 -10.09
N TYR A 217 20.68 -5.67 -10.05
CA TYR A 217 19.68 -5.68 -11.11
C TYR A 217 18.33 -5.19 -10.59
N ILE A 218 17.77 -4.16 -11.21
CA ILE A 218 16.47 -3.57 -10.85
C ILE A 218 15.40 -4.07 -11.84
N PRO A 219 14.43 -4.90 -11.43
CA PRO A 219 13.34 -5.32 -12.30
C PRO A 219 12.38 -4.17 -12.60
N VAL A 220 12.10 -3.92 -13.88
CA VAL A 220 11.21 -2.81 -14.29
C VAL A 220 9.73 -3.13 -14.05
N LYS A 221 9.40 -4.39 -13.75
CA LYS A 221 8.02 -4.91 -13.54
C LYS A 221 7.20 -4.10 -12.53
N LYS A 222 7.82 -3.46 -11.53
CA LYS A 222 7.11 -2.52 -10.64
C LYS A 222 6.55 -1.31 -11.38
N ALA A 223 7.31 -0.72 -12.30
CA ALA A 223 6.86 0.42 -13.09
C ALA A 223 5.58 0.07 -13.85
N TYR A 224 5.60 -1.04 -14.58
CA TYR A 224 4.45 -1.57 -15.30
C TYR A 224 3.27 -1.87 -14.37
N LYS A 225 3.46 -2.61 -13.28
CA LYS A 225 2.40 -2.91 -12.31
C LYS A 225 1.73 -1.63 -11.75
N MET A 226 2.53 -0.62 -11.43
CA MET A 226 2.06 0.66 -10.89
C MET A 226 1.30 1.50 -11.92
N TRP A 227 1.85 1.70 -13.12
CA TRP A 227 1.18 2.44 -14.19
C TRP A 227 -0.08 1.74 -14.69
N ASN A 228 -0.02 0.42 -14.92
CA ASN A 228 -1.16 -0.36 -15.41
C ASN A 228 -2.33 -0.41 -14.41
N THR A 229 -2.08 -0.53 -13.10
CA THR A 229 -3.12 -0.93 -12.13
C THR A 229 -3.17 -0.19 -10.79
N ASN A 230 -2.29 0.78 -10.49
CA ASN A 230 -2.41 1.49 -9.21
C ASN A 230 -3.59 2.48 -9.25
N PRO A 231 -4.54 2.42 -8.29
CA PRO A 231 -5.74 3.26 -8.32
C PRO A 231 -5.44 4.73 -8.05
N LEU A 232 -4.44 5.06 -7.22
CA LEU A 232 -4.03 6.45 -6.96
C LEU A 232 -3.33 7.07 -8.18
N MET A 233 -2.78 6.25 -9.08
CA MET A 233 -2.27 6.67 -10.39
C MET A 233 -3.31 6.56 -11.51
N GLY A 234 -4.54 6.13 -11.23
CA GLY A 234 -5.66 6.13 -12.18
C GLY A 234 -5.44 5.30 -13.45
N GLY A 235 -4.71 4.18 -13.39
CA GLY A 235 -4.59 3.16 -14.44
C GLY A 235 -4.33 3.67 -15.88
N SER A 236 -3.06 3.82 -16.26
CA SER A 236 -2.64 4.12 -17.63
C SER A 236 -1.38 3.32 -17.95
N PRO A 237 -1.43 2.31 -18.83
CA PRO A 237 -0.23 1.53 -19.16
C PRO A 237 0.94 2.37 -19.69
N ILE A 238 2.16 1.88 -19.47
CA ILE A 238 3.37 2.45 -20.07
C ILE A 238 3.25 2.29 -21.60
N PRO A 239 3.42 3.37 -22.40
CA PRO A 239 3.28 3.29 -23.85
C PRO A 239 4.43 2.50 -24.50
N ALA A 240 4.21 2.02 -25.72
CA ALA A 240 5.30 1.54 -26.55
C ALA A 240 6.21 2.70 -26.99
N GLY A 241 7.51 2.44 -27.12
CA GLY A 241 8.49 3.45 -27.51
C GLY A 241 9.93 3.00 -27.29
N THR A 242 10.87 3.91 -27.52
CA THR A 242 12.30 3.68 -27.25
C THR A 242 12.52 3.67 -25.74
N VAL A 243 12.86 2.49 -25.20
CA VAL A 243 13.12 2.28 -23.78
C VAL A 243 14.59 2.57 -23.46
N THR A 244 14.87 3.35 -22.42
CA THR A 244 16.23 3.58 -21.91
C THR A 244 16.27 3.59 -20.38
N ALA A 245 17.47 3.46 -19.82
CA ALA A 245 17.73 3.69 -18.40
C ALA A 245 19.02 4.49 -18.21
N ASP A 246 19.07 5.30 -17.16
CA ASP A 246 20.24 6.11 -16.81
C ASP A 246 20.30 6.45 -15.31
N VAL A 247 21.48 6.90 -14.87
CA VAL A 247 21.67 7.53 -13.57
C VAL A 247 21.11 8.95 -13.66
N TYR A 248 19.93 9.16 -13.10
CA TYR A 248 19.25 10.46 -13.13
C TYR A 248 19.99 11.49 -12.27
N TRP A 249 20.45 11.08 -11.09
CA TRP A 249 21.48 11.76 -10.31
C TRP A 249 22.25 10.77 -9.42
N GLU A 250 23.49 11.11 -9.08
CA GLU A 250 24.33 10.52 -8.02
C GLU A 250 24.99 11.66 -7.23
N ASP A 251 25.15 11.52 -5.92
CA ASP A 251 25.79 12.54 -5.05
C ASP A 251 27.32 12.50 -5.09
N ILE A 252 27.90 11.31 -5.28
CA ILE A 252 29.32 11.11 -5.58
C ILE A 252 29.47 10.76 -7.07
N HIS A 253 30.08 11.63 -7.85
CA HIS A 253 30.29 11.41 -9.28
C HIS A 253 31.10 10.13 -9.57
N GLY A 254 30.60 9.28 -10.47
CA GLY A 254 31.13 7.96 -10.80
C GLY A 254 31.02 6.96 -9.64
N LEU A 255 29.91 7.02 -8.89
CA LEU A 255 29.49 5.99 -7.93
C LEU A 255 28.89 4.79 -8.68
N ILE A 256 28.05 5.09 -9.68
CA ILE A 256 27.57 4.10 -10.64
C ILE A 256 28.50 4.10 -11.85
N LYS A 257 28.88 2.92 -12.34
CA LYS A 257 29.70 2.74 -13.54
C LYS A 257 28.82 2.77 -14.79
N SER A 258 28.23 3.94 -15.08
CA SER A 258 27.41 4.17 -16.27
C SER A 258 28.24 4.41 -17.54
N GLY A 259 27.62 4.24 -18.71
CA GLY A 259 28.19 4.66 -19.99
C GLY A 259 27.98 6.15 -20.29
N ASP A 260 28.18 6.52 -21.56
CA ASP A 260 28.00 7.89 -22.05
C ASP A 260 26.62 8.46 -21.68
N ASN A 261 26.57 9.75 -21.35
CA ASN A 261 25.37 10.45 -20.88
C ASN A 261 24.64 9.76 -19.70
N TYR A 262 25.40 9.08 -18.83
CA TYR A 262 24.92 8.31 -17.67
C TYR A 262 24.06 7.08 -18.01
N SER A 263 24.14 6.58 -19.24
CA SER A 263 23.35 5.45 -19.73
C SER A 263 23.66 4.12 -19.00
N LEU A 264 22.64 3.26 -18.92
CA LEU A 264 22.69 1.94 -18.28
C LEU A 264 22.09 0.85 -19.17
N GLU A 265 22.66 -0.35 -19.08
CA GLU A 265 22.24 -1.54 -19.84
C GLU A 265 20.89 -2.08 -19.31
N ILE A 266 19.96 -2.36 -20.22
CA ILE A 266 18.72 -3.07 -19.92
C ILE A 266 18.82 -4.48 -20.50
N ILE A 267 18.58 -5.49 -19.66
CA ILE A 267 18.56 -6.90 -20.03
C ILE A 267 17.12 -7.39 -20.08
N GLY A 268 16.74 -8.09 -21.16
CA GLY A 268 15.38 -8.55 -21.41
C GLY A 268 14.52 -7.50 -22.13
N SER A 269 13.20 -7.66 -22.10
CA SER A 269 12.24 -6.75 -22.74
C SER A 269 10.91 -6.66 -21.99
N GLY A 270 10.11 -5.65 -22.29
CA GLY A 270 8.79 -5.43 -21.69
C GLY A 270 8.85 -5.29 -20.16
N GLU A 271 7.86 -5.83 -19.46
CA GLU A 271 7.79 -5.76 -18.00
C GLU A 271 8.79 -6.68 -17.28
N ASP A 272 9.27 -7.75 -17.92
CA ASP A 272 10.23 -8.70 -17.35
C ASP A 272 11.70 -8.23 -17.46
N ALA A 273 11.94 -7.08 -18.09
CA ALA A 273 13.27 -6.46 -18.21
C ALA A 273 13.89 -6.05 -16.85
N LYS A 274 15.21 -5.93 -16.83
CA LYS A 274 16.00 -5.53 -15.67
C LYS A 274 17.04 -4.49 -16.06
N ILE A 275 17.12 -3.39 -15.33
CA ILE A 275 18.24 -2.44 -15.44
C ILE A 275 19.43 -3.03 -14.71
N LYS A 276 20.57 -3.13 -15.39
CA LYS A 276 21.87 -3.49 -14.81
C LYS A 276 22.51 -2.22 -14.23
N VAL A 277 22.87 -2.26 -12.96
CA VAL A 277 23.47 -1.13 -12.24
C VAL A 277 24.83 -1.58 -11.71
N PRO A 278 25.92 -1.43 -12.48
CA PRO A 278 27.27 -1.76 -12.02
C PRO A 278 27.79 -0.63 -11.11
N ILE A 279 28.39 -0.97 -9.98
CA ILE A 279 28.70 -0.04 -8.88
C ILE A 279 30.22 0.03 -8.65
N ASN A 280 30.70 1.21 -8.26
CA ASN A 280 32.08 1.44 -7.90
C ASN A 280 32.32 1.23 -6.40
N LYS A 281 32.73 0.02 -6.02
CA LYS A 281 32.91 -0.43 -4.63
C LYS A 281 34.01 0.29 -3.83
N THR A 282 34.70 1.27 -4.42
CA THR A 282 35.64 2.17 -3.71
C THR A 282 34.97 3.48 -3.27
N LYS A 283 33.65 3.60 -3.44
CA LYS A 283 32.84 4.77 -3.11
C LYS A 283 31.55 4.34 -2.41
N GLU A 284 31.07 5.21 -1.54
CA GLU A 284 29.77 5.13 -0.89
C GLU A 284 28.98 6.39 -1.24
N GLY A 285 27.65 6.33 -1.21
CA GLY A 285 26.79 7.41 -1.67
C GLY A 285 25.41 6.96 -2.10
N ASN A 286 24.70 7.86 -2.78
CA ASN A 286 23.34 7.68 -3.25
C ASN A 286 23.24 7.99 -4.73
N ALA A 287 22.45 7.18 -5.43
CA ALA A 287 22.02 7.44 -6.80
C ALA A 287 20.50 7.26 -6.94
N VAL A 288 19.90 7.92 -7.92
CA VAL A 288 18.56 7.60 -8.41
C VAL A 288 18.69 7.13 -9.85
N ILE A 289 18.26 5.89 -10.08
CA ILE A 289 18.23 5.24 -11.40
C ILE A 289 16.84 5.47 -12.00
N ALA A 290 16.77 5.99 -13.23
CA ALA A 290 15.52 6.22 -13.94
C ALA A 290 15.29 5.18 -15.05
N TYR A 291 14.04 4.77 -15.22
CA TYR A 291 13.52 4.03 -16.38
C TYR A 291 12.69 4.99 -17.24
N LYS A 292 13.03 5.07 -18.52
CA LYS A 292 12.45 6.03 -19.47
C LYS A 292 11.86 5.35 -20.69
N VAL A 293 10.81 5.95 -21.23
CA VAL A 293 10.25 5.61 -22.56
C VAL A 293 10.11 6.90 -23.35
N ASN A 294 10.66 6.93 -24.57
CA ASN A 294 10.73 8.12 -25.43
C ASN A 294 11.36 9.34 -24.71
N GLY A 295 12.32 9.09 -23.80
CA GLY A 295 13.00 10.10 -22.98
C GLY A 295 12.27 10.53 -21.70
N GLU A 296 10.99 10.22 -21.54
CA GLU A 296 10.19 10.56 -20.36
C GLU A 296 10.32 9.49 -19.26
N ILE A 297 10.44 9.90 -17.99
CA ILE A 297 10.61 8.99 -16.84
C ILE A 297 9.27 8.34 -16.46
N TYR A 298 9.23 7.00 -16.50
CA TYR A 298 8.08 6.22 -16.05
C TYR A 298 8.30 5.59 -14.68
N TRP A 299 9.53 5.32 -14.24
CA TRP A 299 9.79 5.03 -12.83
C TRP A 299 11.24 5.34 -12.47
N SER A 300 11.51 5.35 -11.17
CA SER A 300 12.83 5.61 -10.62
C SER A 300 13.00 4.93 -9.27
N TRP A 301 14.22 4.51 -8.97
CA TRP A 301 14.60 3.82 -7.75
C TRP A 301 15.85 4.44 -7.16
N HIS A 302 15.91 4.51 -5.83
CA HIS A 302 17.10 4.92 -5.09
C HIS A 302 18.05 3.74 -4.91
N VAL A 303 19.35 3.96 -5.14
CA VAL A 303 20.43 3.03 -4.82
C VAL A 303 21.29 3.68 -3.76
N TRP A 304 21.46 3.01 -2.63
CA TRP A 304 22.25 3.44 -1.49
C TRP A 304 23.44 2.50 -1.34
N VAL A 305 24.64 3.01 -1.57
CA VAL A 305 25.91 2.29 -1.48
C VAL A 305 26.56 2.66 -0.16
N THR A 306 26.68 1.68 0.74
CA THR A 306 27.07 1.87 2.15
C THR A 306 27.45 0.50 2.75
N ASP A 307 28.20 0.51 3.84
CA ASP A 307 28.23 -0.59 4.84
C ASP A 307 26.83 -0.98 5.35
N ASP A 308 26.71 -2.10 6.06
CA ASP A 308 25.42 -2.68 6.42
C ASP A 308 24.68 -1.86 7.52
N PRO A 309 23.54 -1.20 7.19
CA PRO A 309 22.84 -0.33 8.14
C PRO A 309 21.88 -1.09 9.06
N THR A 310 21.89 -2.43 9.07
CA THR A 310 20.94 -3.26 9.86
C THR A 310 21.23 -3.29 11.36
N ASN A 311 22.45 -2.94 11.79
CA ASN A 311 22.88 -3.02 13.19
C ASN A 311 22.46 -1.79 14.03
N GLY A 312 21.17 -1.43 13.96
CA GLY A 312 20.60 -0.31 14.69
C GLY A 312 20.05 -0.66 16.08
N SER A 313 19.32 0.28 16.68
CA SER A 313 18.72 0.10 17.99
C SER A 313 17.55 -0.90 17.97
N THR A 314 17.28 -1.54 19.11
CA THR A 314 16.06 -2.33 19.37
C THR A 314 15.01 -1.55 20.15
N TYR A 315 15.21 -0.24 20.36
CA TYR A 315 14.36 0.61 21.19
C TYR A 315 12.87 0.57 20.80
N LYS A 316 12.01 0.50 21.83
CA LYS A 316 10.55 0.64 21.73
C LYS A 316 10.07 1.70 22.71
N SER A 317 9.49 2.78 22.19
CA SER A 317 8.77 3.78 22.98
C SER A 317 7.53 3.17 23.66
N PHE A 318 6.90 2.17 23.04
CA PHE A 318 5.75 1.44 23.56
C PHE A 318 5.95 -0.07 23.44
N ASP A 319 5.84 -0.82 24.54
CA ASP A 319 6.10 -2.26 24.52
C ASP A 319 5.02 -3.08 23.79
N GLY A 320 3.76 -2.60 23.82
CA GLY A 320 2.60 -3.28 23.25
C GLY A 320 2.48 -3.21 21.72
N VAL A 321 3.57 -2.97 20.99
CA VAL A 321 3.58 -2.90 19.52
C VAL A 321 3.15 -4.23 18.89
N LYS A 322 2.20 -4.11 17.96
CA LYS A 322 1.60 -5.23 17.24
C LYS A 322 1.95 -5.13 15.75
N ARG A 323 1.87 -6.24 15.02
CA ARG A 323 1.86 -6.27 13.55
C ARG A 323 0.64 -7.03 13.05
N GLN A 324 0.17 -6.65 11.86
CA GLN A 324 -0.82 -7.42 11.11
C GLN A 324 -0.10 -8.19 10.00
N ARG A 325 -0.23 -9.52 10.01
CA ARG A 325 0.24 -10.42 8.96
C ARG A 325 -0.62 -10.28 7.69
N THR A 326 -0.06 -10.69 6.56
CA THR A 326 -0.71 -10.65 5.25
C THR A 326 -1.98 -11.52 5.18
N ASP A 327 -2.13 -12.51 6.08
CA ASP A 327 -3.34 -13.34 6.19
C ASP A 327 -4.44 -12.74 7.08
N GLY A 328 -4.20 -11.57 7.68
CA GLY A 328 -5.11 -10.83 8.56
C GLY A 328 -4.75 -10.87 10.04
N THR A 329 -3.97 -11.88 10.49
CA THR A 329 -3.64 -12.12 11.91
C THR A 329 -2.95 -10.91 12.56
N VAL A 330 -3.41 -10.49 13.74
CA VAL A 330 -2.75 -9.44 14.54
C VAL A 330 -2.07 -10.05 15.75
N GLU A 331 -0.77 -9.84 15.88
CA GLU A 331 0.09 -10.39 16.94
C GLU A 331 1.00 -9.30 17.52
N LEU A 332 1.51 -9.48 18.74
CA LEU A 332 2.62 -8.68 19.25
C LEU A 332 3.87 -8.94 18.39
N ILE A 333 4.74 -7.93 18.24
CA ILE A 333 6.03 -8.10 17.55
C ILE A 333 7.03 -8.68 18.57
N PRO A 334 7.62 -9.88 18.35
CA PRO A 334 8.70 -10.39 19.18
C PRO A 334 9.92 -9.48 19.15
N ASP A 335 10.67 -9.37 20.25
CA ASP A 335 11.84 -8.47 20.31
C ASP A 335 12.92 -8.82 19.27
N ALA A 336 13.07 -10.10 18.92
CA ALA A 336 13.98 -10.57 17.87
C ALA A 336 13.55 -10.16 16.44
N ASP A 337 12.30 -9.76 16.25
CA ASP A 337 11.75 -9.27 14.97
C ASP A 337 11.64 -7.74 14.93
N TRP A 338 12.05 -7.03 15.99
CA TRP A 338 11.99 -5.58 16.09
C TRP A 338 13.38 -4.95 16.07
N GLY A 339 13.56 -3.93 15.23
CA GLY A 339 14.79 -3.17 15.16
C GLY A 339 14.68 -1.96 14.24
N TRP A 340 15.67 -1.09 14.36
CA TRP A 340 15.85 0.11 13.55
C TRP A 340 17.07 -0.04 12.64
N MET A 341 17.15 0.76 11.58
CA MET A 341 18.44 0.98 10.91
C MET A 341 19.34 1.80 11.83
N ASP A 342 20.66 1.62 11.73
CA ASP A 342 21.64 2.37 12.53
C ASP A 342 21.74 3.85 12.12
N ARG A 343 21.19 4.22 10.96
CA ARG A 343 21.21 5.57 10.38
C ARG A 343 19.99 5.87 9.51
N ASN A 344 19.80 7.15 9.20
CA ASN A 344 18.77 7.61 8.27
C ASN A 344 18.97 7.04 6.85
N LEU A 345 17.87 6.88 6.10
CA LEU A 345 17.90 6.39 4.73
C LEU A 345 18.78 7.29 3.83
N GLY A 346 19.83 6.70 3.27
CA GLY A 346 20.82 7.39 2.43
C GLY A 346 21.91 8.15 3.19
N ALA A 347 22.01 8.00 4.52
CA ALA A 347 23.14 8.53 5.29
C ALA A 347 24.39 7.65 5.12
N LEU A 348 25.58 8.24 5.21
CA LEU A 348 26.86 7.51 5.17
C LEU A 348 27.57 7.44 6.53
N GLY A 349 26.88 7.85 7.60
CA GLY A 349 27.38 7.74 8.98
C GLY A 349 26.25 7.51 9.95
N ASN A 350 26.48 6.64 10.94
CA ASN A 350 25.55 6.31 12.02
C ASN A 350 25.80 7.11 13.32
N THR A 351 26.91 7.83 13.39
CA THR A 351 27.36 8.57 14.58
C THR A 351 27.21 10.08 14.42
N ILE A 352 26.94 10.78 15.52
CA ILE A 352 26.96 12.25 15.60
C ILE A 352 28.31 12.81 16.10
N THR A 353 29.25 11.97 16.52
CA THR A 353 30.54 12.39 17.13
C THR A 353 31.80 11.78 16.50
N GLY A 354 31.66 10.74 15.66
CA GLY A 354 32.81 10.09 15.01
C GLY A 354 33.19 10.68 13.65
N THR A 355 33.98 9.92 12.88
CA THR A 355 34.29 10.22 11.48
C THR A 355 33.00 10.37 10.66
N ASP A 356 33.00 11.27 9.67
CA ASP A 356 31.86 11.51 8.78
C ASP A 356 30.53 11.89 9.48
N TYR A 357 30.59 12.44 10.69
CA TYR A 357 29.43 12.97 11.43
C TYR A 357 28.63 14.05 10.66
N ASN A 358 29.17 14.61 9.58
CA ASN A 358 28.47 15.56 8.72
C ASN A 358 27.61 14.88 7.62
N LYS A 359 27.79 13.57 7.39
CA LYS A 359 27.05 12.73 6.42
C LYS A 359 25.92 11.88 7.05
N ASN A 360 25.66 12.02 8.35
CA ASN A 360 24.61 11.28 9.07
C ASN A 360 23.16 11.78 8.82
N GLY A 361 22.98 12.87 8.05
CA GLY A 361 21.65 13.46 7.83
C GLY A 361 20.69 12.58 7.03
N GLY A 362 21.19 11.85 6.04
CA GLY A 362 20.37 11.11 5.08
C GLY A 362 19.77 12.00 3.98
N LEU A 363 18.83 11.44 3.21
CA LEU A 363 18.16 12.13 2.11
C LEU A 363 16.83 12.75 2.55
N LEU A 364 16.45 13.84 1.90
CA LEU A 364 15.18 14.54 2.14
C LEU A 364 14.07 13.93 1.26
N TYR A 365 12.84 13.98 1.75
CA TYR A 365 11.67 13.50 1.03
C TYR A 365 10.49 14.44 1.22
N GLN A 366 9.74 14.72 0.16
CA GLN A 366 8.45 15.38 0.23
C GLN A 366 7.37 14.33 0.58
N TRP A 367 6.59 14.57 1.64
CA TRP A 367 5.72 13.56 2.26
C TRP A 367 4.85 12.79 1.27
N GLY A 368 4.88 11.45 1.34
CA GLY A 368 4.12 10.57 0.45
C GLY A 368 4.77 10.26 -0.91
N ARG A 369 5.97 10.78 -1.21
CA ARG A 369 6.73 10.44 -2.43
C ARG A 369 7.79 9.38 -2.17
N LYS A 370 8.09 8.57 -3.20
CA LYS A 370 9.13 7.52 -3.13
C LYS A 370 10.55 8.04 -3.39
N ASP A 371 10.68 9.17 -4.08
CA ASP A 371 11.94 9.64 -4.65
C ASP A 371 12.69 10.56 -3.68
N PRO A 372 13.96 10.28 -3.39
CA PRO A 372 14.77 11.15 -2.55
C PRO A 372 15.21 12.42 -3.27
N ILE A 373 15.39 13.44 -2.44
CA ILE A 373 15.96 14.73 -2.77
C ILE A 373 17.26 14.87 -1.95
N PRO A 374 18.43 15.04 -2.57
CA PRO A 374 19.66 15.25 -1.83
C PRO A 374 19.62 16.61 -1.13
N PRO A 375 20.07 16.73 0.14
CA PRO A 375 20.15 18.02 0.81
C PRO A 375 21.13 18.99 0.14
N LEU A 376 22.13 18.46 -0.59
CA LEU A 376 23.20 19.22 -1.28
C LEU A 376 24.04 20.11 -0.32
N ALA A 377 23.91 19.86 0.98
CA ALA A 377 24.64 20.44 2.08
C ALA A 377 24.84 19.35 3.15
N TYR A 378 26.06 19.18 3.64
CA TYR A 378 26.37 18.41 4.84
C TYR A 378 26.23 19.30 6.09
N LYS A 379 26.23 18.71 7.30
CA LYS A 379 26.33 19.50 8.53
C LYS A 379 27.61 20.35 8.50
N GLY A 380 27.55 21.57 9.05
CA GLY A 380 28.61 22.57 8.94
C GLY A 380 28.44 23.58 7.79
N ASN A 381 27.47 23.37 6.89
CA ASN A 381 27.23 24.13 5.65
C ASN A 381 28.21 23.82 4.49
N ASP A 382 28.88 22.67 4.51
CA ASP A 382 29.66 22.20 3.37
C ASP A 382 28.74 21.78 2.22
N PHE A 383 28.71 22.56 1.14
CA PHE A 383 27.85 22.30 -0.01
C PHE A 383 28.48 21.31 -1.00
N TYR A 384 27.66 20.42 -1.55
CA TYR A 384 28.04 19.52 -2.63
C TYR A 384 27.07 19.64 -3.83
N GLU A 385 27.41 18.99 -4.93
CA GLU A 385 26.57 18.90 -6.12
C GLU A 385 26.23 17.44 -6.42
N ALA A 386 25.02 17.18 -6.89
CA ALA A 386 24.67 15.89 -7.50
C ALA A 386 24.82 15.99 -9.02
N SER A 387 25.27 14.90 -9.67
CA SER A 387 25.48 14.83 -11.12
C SER A 387 24.71 13.66 -11.73
N GLY A 388 24.15 13.80 -12.93
CA GLY A 388 23.53 12.69 -13.67
C GLY A 388 22.94 13.15 -15.00
N SER A 389 21.99 12.38 -15.55
CA SER A 389 21.26 12.74 -16.77
C SER A 389 20.40 14.01 -16.62
N VAL A 390 20.16 14.46 -15.38
CA VAL A 390 19.56 15.76 -15.03
C VAL A 390 20.53 16.95 -15.15
N GLY A 391 21.81 16.70 -15.43
CA GLY A 391 22.90 17.67 -15.34
C GLY A 391 23.51 17.76 -13.93
N ARG A 392 24.13 18.90 -13.59
CA ARG A 392 24.70 19.18 -12.26
C ARG A 392 23.74 20.02 -11.43
N ILE A 393 23.32 19.53 -10.27
CA ILE A 393 22.38 20.18 -9.37
C ILE A 393 23.09 20.58 -8.09
N ARG A 394 22.92 21.84 -7.66
CA ARG A 394 23.53 22.39 -6.43
C ARG A 394 22.51 23.02 -5.50
N HIS A 395 22.87 23.08 -4.21
CA HIS A 395 22.08 23.77 -3.21
C HIS A 395 21.89 25.26 -3.54
N LYS A 396 20.71 25.82 -3.23
CA LYS A 396 20.34 27.20 -3.54
C LYS A 396 21.30 28.27 -3.01
N HIS A 397 21.88 28.03 -1.83
CA HIS A 397 22.85 28.91 -1.19
C HIS A 397 24.32 28.63 -1.59
N SER A 398 24.58 27.59 -2.40
CA SER A 398 25.92 27.36 -2.95
C SER A 398 26.30 28.50 -3.89
N ARG A 399 27.42 29.17 -3.54
CA ARG A 399 28.01 30.27 -4.32
C ARG A 399 28.89 29.80 -5.47
N ASN A 400 29.23 28.51 -5.53
CA ASN A 400 29.90 27.96 -6.70
C ASN A 400 28.89 27.90 -7.86
N MET A 401 29.30 28.40 -9.03
CA MET A 401 28.49 28.46 -10.25
C MET A 401 29.27 27.93 -11.47
N ALA A 402 30.38 27.23 -11.23
CA ALA A 402 31.18 26.60 -12.28
C ALA A 402 30.41 25.49 -13.00
N ASN A 403 30.89 25.11 -14.18
CA ASN A 403 30.46 23.90 -14.90
C ASN A 403 28.95 23.81 -15.21
N GLY A 404 28.26 24.96 -15.28
CA GLY A 404 26.85 25.04 -15.67
C GLY A 404 25.86 24.52 -14.63
N SER A 405 26.23 24.39 -13.35
CA SER A 405 25.35 23.78 -12.35
C SER A 405 24.13 24.65 -11.99
N GLN A 406 22.94 24.05 -12.08
CA GLN A 406 21.67 24.69 -11.79
C GLN A 406 21.28 24.54 -10.32
N ARG A 407 20.58 25.54 -9.77
CA ARG A 407 20.01 25.45 -8.41
C ARG A 407 18.89 24.43 -8.39
N ILE A 408 18.80 23.65 -7.31
CA ILE A 408 17.66 22.75 -7.09
C ILE A 408 16.30 23.46 -7.15
N ASP A 409 16.23 24.72 -6.72
CA ASP A 409 15.02 25.57 -6.81
C ASP A 409 14.50 25.71 -8.26
N ASN A 410 15.37 25.64 -9.28
CA ASN A 410 14.98 25.71 -10.69
C ASN A 410 14.19 24.47 -11.14
N LEU A 411 14.25 23.37 -10.38
CA LEU A 411 13.53 22.13 -10.67
C LEU A 411 12.10 22.14 -10.11
N ILE A 412 11.72 23.13 -9.28
CA ILE A 412 10.39 23.19 -8.66
C ILE A 412 9.28 23.19 -9.71
N LYS A 413 8.20 22.44 -9.46
CA LYS A 413 6.98 22.44 -10.28
C LYS A 413 5.83 23.05 -9.49
N THR A 414 5.08 23.93 -10.15
CA THR A 414 3.80 24.42 -9.65
C THR A 414 2.66 23.83 -10.49
N VAL A 415 1.53 23.54 -9.85
CA VAL A 415 0.29 23.05 -10.48
C VAL A 415 -0.85 23.94 -10.00
N THR A 416 -1.77 24.34 -10.86
CA THR A 416 -2.95 25.10 -10.44
C THR A 416 -3.94 24.22 -9.67
N LEU A 417 -4.68 24.79 -8.72
CA LEU A 417 -5.59 24.07 -7.83
C LEU A 417 -6.64 23.22 -8.58
N SER A 418 -7.16 23.72 -9.71
CA SER A 418 -8.04 23.01 -10.64
C SER A 418 -7.41 21.74 -11.25
N ASN A 419 -6.11 21.76 -11.56
CA ASN A 419 -5.39 20.65 -12.16
C ASN A 419 -4.73 19.72 -11.13
N ALA A 420 -4.56 20.20 -9.89
CA ALA A 420 -3.93 19.47 -8.80
C ALA A 420 -4.86 18.36 -8.26
N THR A 421 -4.80 17.21 -8.92
CA THR A 421 -5.45 15.96 -8.47
C THR A 421 -4.41 14.94 -8.06
N VAL A 422 -4.78 14.01 -7.17
CA VAL A 422 -3.90 12.92 -6.70
C VAL A 422 -3.27 12.15 -7.88
N ILE A 423 -4.07 11.84 -8.90
CA ILE A 423 -3.62 11.12 -10.12
C ILE A 423 -2.61 11.95 -10.90
N ASN A 424 -2.93 13.22 -11.19
CA ASN A 424 -2.05 14.10 -11.97
C ASN A 424 -0.72 14.32 -11.25
N ASN A 425 -0.78 14.62 -9.95
CA ASN A 425 0.39 15.04 -9.19
C ASN A 425 1.28 13.84 -8.83
N LEU A 426 0.72 12.64 -8.56
CA LEU A 426 1.53 11.42 -8.46
C LEU A 426 2.26 11.12 -9.77
N ARG A 427 1.56 11.16 -10.92
CA ARG A 427 2.19 10.97 -12.25
C ARG A 427 3.28 12.02 -12.52
N LEU A 428 3.04 13.30 -12.19
CA LEU A 428 4.02 14.38 -12.30
C LEU A 428 5.27 14.13 -11.42
N SER A 429 5.07 13.63 -10.19
CA SER A 429 6.14 13.36 -9.22
C SER A 429 7.07 12.23 -9.65
N ILE A 430 6.51 11.21 -10.32
CA ILE A 430 7.25 10.08 -10.89
C ILE A 430 8.05 10.55 -12.13
N LYS A 431 7.45 11.40 -12.96
CA LYS A 431 8.08 11.99 -14.14
C LYS A 431 9.20 12.98 -13.80
N ASN A 432 9.26 13.49 -12.56
CA ASN A 432 10.23 14.51 -12.12
C ASN A 432 10.80 14.18 -10.71
N PRO A 433 11.66 13.16 -10.56
CA PRO A 433 12.07 12.66 -9.24
C PRO A 433 12.67 13.72 -8.29
N LEU A 434 13.47 14.66 -8.80
CA LEU A 434 14.09 15.73 -8.00
C LEU A 434 13.21 16.95 -7.75
N SER A 435 12.11 17.12 -8.49
CA SER A 435 11.27 18.30 -8.40
C SER A 435 10.43 18.29 -7.13
N LEU A 436 10.50 19.32 -6.28
CA LEU A 436 9.43 19.62 -5.33
C LEU A 436 8.19 20.10 -6.09
N ILE A 437 7.00 19.62 -5.70
CA ILE A 437 5.72 20.03 -6.27
C ILE A 437 4.98 20.92 -5.28
N TYR A 438 4.39 22.02 -5.76
CA TYR A 438 3.50 22.90 -4.99
C TYR A 438 2.20 23.17 -5.74
N VAL A 439 1.13 23.48 -5.01
CA VAL A 439 -0.18 23.82 -5.59
C VAL A 439 -0.41 25.31 -5.47
N ASN A 440 -0.52 26.00 -6.61
CA ASN A 440 -0.86 27.42 -6.70
C ASN A 440 -2.37 27.62 -6.83
N LYS A 441 -2.84 28.84 -6.52
CA LYS A 441 -4.15 29.32 -6.99
C LYS A 441 -4.23 29.29 -8.52
N ASP A 442 -5.43 29.24 -9.08
CA ASP A 442 -5.63 29.10 -10.53
C ASP A 442 -5.19 30.33 -11.35
N ASP A 443 -5.16 31.51 -10.74
CA ASP A 443 -4.55 32.74 -11.26
C ASP A 443 -3.01 32.77 -11.17
N ASN A 444 -2.40 31.72 -10.60
CA ASN A 444 -0.99 31.63 -10.23
C ASN A 444 -0.46 32.72 -9.27
N SER A 445 -1.31 33.38 -8.48
CA SER A 445 -0.91 34.38 -7.46
C SER A 445 -0.24 33.78 -6.21
N GLY A 446 0.49 32.67 -6.36
CA GLY A 446 1.14 31.89 -5.31
C GLY A 446 0.28 30.76 -4.72
N GLN A 447 0.83 30.13 -3.67
CA GLN A 447 0.31 28.94 -2.98
C GLN A 447 -1.21 28.98 -2.71
N ALA A 448 -1.88 27.87 -2.99
CA ALA A 448 -3.28 27.64 -2.68
C ALA A 448 -3.48 27.26 -1.21
N LEU A 449 -4.64 27.62 -0.66
CA LEU A 449 -5.00 27.46 0.75
C LEU A 449 -6.38 26.79 0.88
N TYR A 450 -6.51 25.79 1.74
CA TYR A 450 -7.83 25.26 2.10
C TYR A 450 -8.62 26.34 2.85
N ASN A 451 -9.88 26.56 2.46
CA ASN A 451 -10.78 27.55 3.05
C ASN A 451 -10.19 28.98 3.14
N ASN A 452 -9.26 29.34 2.23
CA ASN A 452 -8.49 30.59 2.25
C ASN A 452 -7.70 30.87 3.55
N ASN A 453 -7.45 29.86 4.38
CA ASN A 453 -6.71 30.00 5.64
C ASN A 453 -5.20 29.86 5.40
N ALA A 454 -4.42 30.90 5.74
CA ALA A 454 -2.97 30.95 5.54
C ALA A 454 -2.20 29.80 6.22
N ASN A 455 -2.75 29.22 7.29
CA ASN A 455 -2.15 28.10 8.03
C ASN A 455 -2.46 26.73 7.38
N LEU A 456 -3.36 26.66 6.40
CA LEU A 456 -3.84 25.42 5.77
C LEU A 456 -3.45 25.37 4.29
N GLN A 457 -2.15 25.28 4.01
CA GLN A 457 -1.65 25.17 2.64
C GLN A 457 -2.14 23.88 1.95
N VAL A 458 -2.54 23.99 0.68
CA VAL A 458 -2.95 22.82 -0.11
C VAL A 458 -1.75 21.92 -0.36
N ASN A 459 -1.91 20.64 0.03
CA ASN A 459 -0.88 19.62 -0.10
C ASN A 459 -0.46 19.38 -1.55
N TRP A 460 0.81 19.01 -1.78
CA TRP A 460 1.36 18.83 -3.14
C TRP A 460 0.61 17.81 -4.00
N PHE A 461 -0.03 16.80 -3.41
CA PHE A 461 -0.84 15.79 -4.11
C PHE A 461 -2.26 16.28 -4.46
N GLY A 462 -2.68 17.44 -3.97
CA GLY A 462 -3.94 18.08 -4.35
C GLY A 462 -5.20 17.32 -3.92
N ASN A 463 -6.23 17.41 -4.76
CA ASN A 463 -7.59 16.93 -4.49
C ASN A 463 -7.79 15.46 -4.88
N SER A 464 -8.62 14.73 -4.13
CA SER A 464 -9.08 13.39 -4.48
C SER A 464 -10.54 13.44 -4.98
N ALA A 465 -10.88 12.57 -5.94
CA ALA A 465 -12.26 12.36 -6.37
C ALA A 465 -13.07 11.45 -5.42
N THR A 466 -12.40 10.75 -4.51
CA THR A 466 -13.02 9.76 -3.60
C THR A 466 -12.92 10.12 -2.11
N LEU A 467 -12.12 11.12 -1.75
CA LEU A 467 -11.88 11.54 -0.36
C LEU A 467 -12.01 13.07 -0.24
N PRO A 468 -12.79 13.58 0.73
CA PRO A 468 -12.81 15.02 1.02
C PRO A 468 -11.47 15.50 1.62
N PRO A 469 -11.17 16.81 1.58
CA PRO A 469 -9.85 17.33 1.99
C PRO A 469 -9.38 16.93 3.38
N ASN A 470 -10.29 16.79 4.34
CA ASN A 470 -10.01 16.39 5.73
C ASN A 470 -9.73 14.89 5.91
N ARG A 471 -9.88 14.06 4.87
CA ARG A 471 -9.63 12.60 4.86
C ARG A 471 -8.49 12.19 3.94
N LEU A 472 -7.71 13.15 3.41
CA LEU A 472 -6.59 12.84 2.50
C LEU A 472 -5.43 12.10 3.17
N SER A 473 -5.42 11.97 4.50
CA SER A 473 -4.60 11.00 5.24
C SER A 473 -4.80 9.56 4.76
N GLU A 474 -6.03 9.20 4.38
CA GLU A 474 -6.43 7.85 3.97
C GLU A 474 -5.87 7.43 2.60
N LEU A 475 -5.22 8.35 1.87
CA LEU A 475 -4.36 8.01 0.73
C LEU A 475 -3.18 7.11 1.15
N ASN A 476 -2.81 7.13 2.43
CA ASN A 476 -1.86 6.23 3.09
C ASN A 476 -0.54 6.03 2.30
N LEU A 477 0.01 7.13 1.79
CA LEU A 477 1.14 7.09 0.84
C LEU A 477 2.42 6.51 1.47
N TRP A 478 2.62 6.57 2.79
CA TRP A 478 3.79 6.03 3.50
C TRP A 478 3.43 5.06 4.65
N SER A 479 2.46 4.17 4.45
CA SER A 479 2.27 2.99 5.33
C SER A 479 1.82 3.29 6.76
N ASP A 480 1.12 4.41 6.99
CA ASP A 480 0.67 4.83 8.31
C ASP A 480 -0.17 3.76 9.02
N ASN A 481 0.07 3.60 10.32
CA ASN A 481 -0.51 2.55 11.14
C ASN A 481 -2.00 2.77 11.43
N SER A 482 -2.53 4.00 11.43
CA SER A 482 -3.99 4.22 11.41
C SER A 482 -4.62 3.95 10.03
N LYS A 483 -3.79 3.75 8.99
CA LYS A 483 -4.12 3.91 7.57
C LYS A 483 -4.69 5.30 7.22
N GLY A 484 -4.57 6.29 8.10
CA GLY A 484 -5.19 7.61 8.02
C GLY A 484 -6.60 7.72 8.61
N PHE A 485 -7.17 6.64 9.15
CA PHE A 485 -8.54 6.60 9.69
C PHE A 485 -8.62 7.01 11.16
N ILE A 486 -9.17 8.19 11.43
CA ILE A 486 -9.46 8.67 12.79
C ILE A 486 -10.56 7.81 13.42
N THR A 487 -10.25 7.15 14.55
CA THR A 487 -11.19 6.33 15.32
C THR A 487 -11.88 7.13 16.42
N SER A 488 -13.20 6.97 16.55
CA SER A 488 -14.05 7.69 17.52
C SER A 488 -14.04 7.08 18.94
N GLY A 489 -12.85 6.77 19.47
CA GLY A 489 -12.67 6.16 20.79
C GLY A 489 -11.57 6.82 21.60
N ASP A 490 -11.27 6.27 22.77
CA ASP A 490 -10.12 6.69 23.57
C ASP A 490 -8.81 6.28 22.88
N TYR A 491 -8.26 7.21 22.08
CA TYR A 491 -6.99 7.05 21.38
C TYR A 491 -5.77 7.07 22.30
N ASN A 492 -5.93 7.31 23.61
CA ASN A 492 -4.85 7.20 24.59
C ASN A 492 -4.85 5.84 25.32
N SER A 493 -5.82 4.96 25.06
CA SER A 493 -5.79 3.57 25.55
C SER A 493 -4.73 2.72 24.84
N ASP A 494 -4.03 1.83 25.56
CA ASP A 494 -3.11 0.83 24.99
C ASP A 494 -3.78 -0.06 23.91
N ASN A 495 -5.10 -0.25 24.01
CA ASN A 495 -5.88 -1.03 23.05
C ASN A 495 -6.11 -0.31 21.72
N SER A 496 -5.97 1.02 21.69
CA SER A 496 -6.12 1.84 20.48
C SER A 496 -4.85 1.87 19.62
N ALA A 497 -3.71 1.44 20.16
CA ALA A 497 -2.45 1.34 19.43
C ALA A 497 -2.57 0.39 18.22
N ASN A 498 -2.51 0.97 17.02
CA ASN A 498 -2.65 0.25 15.77
C ASN A 498 -1.44 -0.64 15.47
N PRO A 499 -1.65 -1.82 14.83
CA PRO A 499 -0.56 -2.66 14.41
C PRO A 499 0.20 -2.06 13.21
N TYR A 500 1.51 -2.32 13.17
CA TYR A 500 2.33 -2.19 11.98
C TYR A 500 1.78 -3.08 10.86
N ARG A 501 1.81 -2.55 9.63
CA ARG A 501 1.26 -3.21 8.43
C ARG A 501 2.26 -3.16 7.28
N ASP A 502 2.04 -4.03 6.29
CA ASP A 502 2.79 -4.09 5.04
C ASP A 502 2.90 -2.71 4.38
N LYS A 503 4.10 -2.38 3.91
CA LYS A 503 4.41 -1.06 3.35
C LYS A 503 3.57 -0.70 2.13
N SER A 504 3.34 0.59 1.92
CA SER A 504 2.70 1.10 0.72
C SER A 504 3.60 0.92 -0.51
N SER A 505 3.04 1.11 -1.70
CA SER A 505 3.81 1.11 -2.95
C SER A 505 4.72 2.34 -3.12
N PHE A 506 4.52 3.40 -2.34
CA PHE A 506 5.26 4.68 -2.41
C PHE A 506 6.19 4.95 -1.21
N ASP A 507 6.17 4.09 -0.20
CA ASP A 507 7.13 4.08 0.92
C ASP A 507 8.57 3.94 0.37
N PRO A 508 9.48 4.88 0.71
CA PRO A 508 10.80 4.96 0.08
C PRO A 508 11.80 3.92 0.62
N CYS A 509 11.53 3.26 1.75
CA CYS A 509 12.53 2.43 2.41
C CYS A 509 12.88 1.15 1.62
N PRO A 510 14.04 0.54 1.87
CA PRO A 510 14.47 -0.68 1.19
C PRO A 510 13.57 -1.87 1.53
N ASN A 511 13.76 -3.01 0.84
CA ASN A 511 13.08 -4.25 1.23
C ASN A 511 13.50 -4.69 2.64
N GLY A 512 12.55 -5.17 3.44
CA GLY A 512 12.72 -5.44 4.88
C GLY A 512 12.45 -4.24 5.79
N TRP A 513 12.45 -3.02 5.25
CA TRP A 513 12.28 -1.76 6.00
C TRP A 513 11.03 -0.98 5.57
N ARG A 514 10.52 -0.12 6.43
CA ARG A 514 9.38 0.78 6.16
C ARG A 514 9.47 2.05 6.98
N ILE A 515 8.71 3.08 6.60
CA ILE A 515 8.64 4.33 7.36
C ILE A 515 7.98 4.05 8.75
N PRO A 516 8.59 4.54 9.85
CA PRO A 516 7.97 4.48 11.18
C PRO A 516 6.77 5.42 11.23
N SER A 517 5.72 5.05 11.98
CA SER A 517 4.47 5.79 12.05
C SER A 517 3.92 5.75 13.47
N VAL A 518 3.20 6.81 13.85
CA VAL A 518 2.49 6.92 15.13
C VAL A 518 1.48 5.79 15.30
N LEU A 519 1.28 5.33 16.53
CA LEU A 519 0.38 4.19 16.79
C LEU A 519 -1.10 4.56 16.69
N VAL A 520 -1.45 5.84 16.71
CA VAL A 520 -2.84 6.33 16.57
C VAL A 520 -2.90 7.60 15.72
N SER A 521 -4.01 7.76 15.01
CA SER A 521 -4.43 9.05 14.43
C SER A 521 -5.41 9.75 15.37
N ASN A 522 -5.23 11.05 15.55
CA ASN A 522 -6.07 11.89 16.39
C ASN A 522 -6.36 13.23 15.68
N LEU A 523 -7.44 13.92 16.06
CA LEU A 523 -7.72 15.31 15.69
C LEU A 523 -7.35 16.31 16.82
N GLY A 524 -6.86 15.80 17.95
CA GLY A 524 -6.78 16.51 19.23
C GLY A 524 -8.08 16.36 20.02
N ASN A 525 -8.05 16.77 21.29
CA ASN A 525 -9.29 16.95 22.06
C ASN A 525 -10.18 18.04 21.43
N GLY A 526 -11.47 18.08 21.77
CA GLY A 526 -12.43 19.07 21.24
C GLY A 526 -12.07 20.54 21.54
N SER A 527 -11.13 20.77 22.47
CA SER A 527 -10.53 22.07 22.79
C SER A 527 -9.24 22.39 22.00
N TYR A 528 -8.93 21.63 20.94
CA TYR A 528 -7.65 21.68 20.20
C TYR A 528 -6.40 21.46 21.06
N ILE A 529 -6.53 20.66 22.12
CA ILE A 529 -5.42 20.25 22.97
C ILE A 529 -4.71 19.05 22.32
N ASP A 530 -3.38 19.09 22.31
CA ASP A 530 -2.51 18.00 21.89
C ASP A 530 -2.17 17.12 23.09
N ASP A 531 -3.15 16.33 23.51
CA ASP A 531 -3.11 15.38 24.63
C ASP A 531 -2.81 13.94 24.20
N LEU A 532 -2.23 13.75 23.01
CA LEU A 532 -1.69 12.46 22.56
C LEU A 532 -0.52 12.01 23.46
N ARG A 533 -0.48 10.74 23.86
CA ARG A 533 0.66 10.13 24.57
C ARG A 533 1.96 10.21 23.76
N VAL A 534 3.07 10.52 24.44
CA VAL A 534 4.38 10.61 23.78
C VAL A 534 4.91 9.23 23.35
N ASP A 535 4.66 8.16 24.11
CA ASP A 535 5.09 6.79 23.77
C ASP A 535 4.49 6.24 22.45
N PHE A 536 3.32 6.75 22.04
CA PHE A 536 2.70 6.41 20.75
C PHE A 536 3.38 7.07 19.54
N SER A 537 4.33 7.98 19.75
CA SER A 537 5.32 8.35 18.75
C SER A 537 6.43 7.31 18.71
N PRO A 538 6.83 6.78 17.54
CA PRO A 538 7.96 5.83 17.45
C PRO A 538 9.32 6.49 17.74
N PHE A 539 9.37 7.83 17.84
CA PHE A 539 10.52 8.61 18.31
C PHE A 539 10.28 9.21 19.71
N GLY A 540 9.23 8.79 20.41
CA GLY A 540 8.89 9.25 21.75
C GLY A 540 9.72 8.57 22.84
N ILE A 541 9.71 9.16 24.03
CA ILE A 541 10.20 8.51 25.25
C ILE A 541 9.23 7.39 25.69
N LYS A 542 9.73 6.43 26.47
CA LYS A 542 8.97 5.31 27.02
C LYS A 542 8.14 5.72 28.23
N ASN A 543 7.12 6.54 27.99
CA ASN A 543 6.25 7.08 29.02
C ASN A 543 4.87 7.43 28.45
N ASN A 544 3.80 7.07 29.16
CA ASN A 544 2.41 7.33 28.76
C ASN A 544 1.90 8.75 29.10
N ILE A 545 2.79 9.66 29.52
CA ILE A 545 2.51 11.09 29.64
C ILE A 545 1.99 11.67 28.32
N SER A 546 0.88 12.42 28.39
CA SER A 546 0.34 13.14 27.24
C SER A 546 1.21 14.35 26.90
N LYS A 547 1.32 14.67 25.60
CA LYS A 547 2.24 15.70 25.09
C LYS A 547 1.99 17.06 25.75
N ASN A 548 0.74 17.52 25.87
CA ASN A 548 0.41 18.74 26.61
C ASN A 548 0.97 18.78 28.05
N ILE A 549 1.03 17.66 28.78
CA ILE A 549 1.61 17.59 30.13
C ILE A 549 3.14 17.57 30.07
N PHE A 550 3.74 16.90 29.09
CA PHE A 550 5.19 16.93 28.82
C PHE A 550 5.66 18.37 28.52
N GLU A 551 4.93 19.10 27.69
CA GLU A 551 5.19 20.52 27.35
C GLU A 551 4.99 21.44 28.57
N ALA A 552 3.92 21.24 29.34
CA ALA A 552 3.63 22.03 30.55
C ALA A 552 4.71 21.89 31.63
N ASN A 553 5.28 20.69 31.79
CA ASN A 553 6.43 20.45 32.67
C ASN A 553 7.77 20.90 32.05
N LYS A 554 7.76 21.42 30.82
CA LYS A 554 8.94 21.88 30.06
C LYS A 554 9.99 20.79 29.85
N TYR A 555 9.58 19.54 29.69
CA TYR A 555 10.48 18.42 29.46
C TYR A 555 11.18 18.45 28.07
N HIS A 556 10.78 19.37 27.18
CA HIS A 556 11.60 19.72 26.01
C HIS A 556 12.89 20.49 26.36
N ILE A 557 13.01 21.08 27.56
CA ILE A 557 14.21 21.79 28.02
C ILE A 557 15.18 20.78 28.66
N ILE A 558 15.98 20.13 27.82
CA ILE A 558 17.06 19.24 28.27
C ILE A 558 18.15 20.10 28.95
N LYS A 559 18.55 19.68 30.15
CA LYS A 559 19.58 20.34 30.97
C LYS A 559 20.98 19.79 30.66
N PRO A 560 22.06 20.53 30.99
CA PRO A 560 23.44 20.01 30.86
C PRO A 560 23.84 18.97 31.93
N ASN A 561 22.91 18.54 32.80
CA ASN A 561 23.10 17.48 33.78
C ASN A 561 21.73 16.97 34.29
N ASP A 562 21.73 15.83 34.98
CA ASP A 562 20.52 15.13 35.45
C ASP A 562 19.90 15.71 36.75
N ASN A 563 20.33 16.89 37.21
CA ASN A 563 19.82 17.48 38.45
C ASN A 563 18.36 17.89 38.31
N ASN A 564 17.49 17.22 39.07
CA ASN A 564 16.02 17.32 38.96
C ASN A 564 15.52 16.99 37.54
N THR A 565 16.15 16.02 36.87
CA THR A 565 15.71 15.44 35.59
C THR A 565 14.96 14.12 35.88
N PRO A 566 13.76 13.90 35.31
CA PRO A 566 13.01 12.65 35.48
C PRO A 566 13.81 11.43 34.99
N ASP A 567 13.61 10.25 35.59
CA ASP A 567 14.41 9.05 35.25
C ASP A 567 14.33 8.66 33.77
N PHE A 568 13.16 8.83 33.14
CA PHE A 568 12.94 8.60 31.70
C PHE A 568 13.62 9.64 30.76
N MET A 569 14.34 10.62 31.31
CA MET A 569 15.12 11.63 30.59
C MET A 569 16.61 11.62 30.96
N LYS A 570 17.04 10.82 31.94
CA LYS A 570 18.43 10.81 32.39
C LYS A 570 19.34 10.26 31.30
N GLY A 571 20.57 10.77 31.23
CA GLY A 571 21.55 10.35 30.21
C GLY A 571 21.38 10.96 28.82
N PHE A 572 20.43 11.89 28.59
CA PHE A 572 20.42 12.73 27.37
C PHE A 572 21.71 13.55 27.26
N LYS A 573 22.40 13.48 26.12
CA LYS A 573 23.61 14.31 25.86
C LYS A 573 23.40 15.23 24.67
N ILE A 574 23.44 16.54 24.91
CA ILE A 574 23.31 17.56 23.85
C ILE A 574 24.69 17.88 23.28
N TYR A 575 24.85 17.78 21.96
CA TYR A 575 26.02 18.25 21.23
C TYR A 575 25.62 19.49 20.43
N ASN A 576 26.00 20.68 20.92
CA ASN A 576 25.57 21.96 20.35
C ASN A 576 25.95 22.06 18.86
N ASN A 577 25.01 22.52 18.03
CA ASN A 577 25.06 22.55 16.55
C ASN A 577 25.26 21.18 15.84
N VAL A 578 25.25 20.05 16.56
CA VAL A 578 25.59 18.72 16.02
C VAL A 578 24.43 17.71 16.14
N GLY A 579 23.78 17.64 17.30
CA GLY A 579 22.67 16.70 17.56
C GLY A 579 22.46 16.40 19.05
N VAL A 580 21.72 15.33 19.34
CA VAL A 580 21.52 14.80 20.70
C VAL A 580 21.75 13.29 20.67
N ASP A 581 22.53 12.76 21.62
CA ASP A 581 22.67 11.32 21.87
C ASP A 581 21.65 10.89 22.92
N LEU A 582 20.84 9.89 22.58
CA LEU A 582 19.80 9.31 23.43
C LEU A 582 20.14 7.85 23.83
N SER A 583 21.29 7.32 23.42
CA SER A 583 21.63 5.87 23.48
C SER A 583 21.87 5.34 24.91
N ASN A 584 21.71 6.19 25.92
CA ASN A 584 21.94 5.90 27.34
C ASN A 584 20.71 6.27 28.19
N VAL A 585 19.56 6.51 27.55
CA VAL A 585 18.30 6.93 28.18
C VAL A 585 17.43 5.71 28.45
N GLY A 586 16.71 5.70 29.57
CA GLY A 586 15.89 4.55 29.97
C GLY A 586 14.66 4.32 29.09
N GLY A 587 14.62 3.20 28.38
CA GLY A 587 13.41 2.60 27.79
C GLY A 587 13.68 1.33 26.99
#